data_AF-A0A8V8TPE5-F1
#
_entry.id   AF-A0A8V8TPE5-F1
#
_cell.length_a   1.000
_cell.length_b   1.000
_cell.length_c   1.000
_cell.angle_alpha   90.00
_cell.angle_beta   90.00
_cell.angle_gamma   90.00
#
_symmetry.space_group_name_H-M   'P 1'
#
loop_
_entity.id
_entity.type
_entity.pdbx_description
1 polymer ?
#
loop_
_entity_poly.entity_id
_entity_poly.type
_entity_poly.pdbx_seq_one_letter_code
_entity_poly.pdbx_strand_id
1 'polypeptide(L)'
;TDQLTPDQERSLMFMQWGQLLDHDLDFTPEPAARASFVTGVNCETSCVQQPPCFPLKIPPNDPRIKNQADCIPFFRSCPACPGSNITIRNQINALTSFVDASMVYGSEEPLARNLRNMSNQLGLLAVNQRFQDNGRALLPFDNLHDDPCLLTNRSARIPCFLADHHLPGLPAPGAGANGHEEVPAHVPFLQ
;
A
#
# COMPACT_ATOMS: atom_id res chain seq x y z
N THR A 1 -14.37 -20.54 23.01
CA THR A 1 -15.13 -19.58 22.19
C THR A 1 -14.86 -18.23 22.79
N ASP A 2 -14.06 -17.40 22.12
CA ASP A 2 -13.82 -16.04 22.59
C ASP A 2 -15.08 -15.22 22.35
N GLN A 3 -15.68 -14.75 23.42
CA GLN A 3 -16.90 -13.94 23.37
C GLN A 3 -16.50 -12.49 23.09
N LEU A 4 -16.84 -12.01 21.89
CA LEU A 4 -16.69 -10.59 21.55
C LEU A 4 -17.58 -9.74 22.47
N THR A 5 -17.01 -8.73 23.12
CA THR A 5 -17.76 -7.76 23.93
C THR A 5 -17.95 -6.48 23.12
N PRO A 6 -19.19 -6.08 22.76
CA PRO A 6 -19.43 -4.83 22.05
C PRO A 6 -19.05 -3.61 22.90
N ASP A 7 -18.45 -2.60 22.27
CA ASP A 7 -18.27 -1.29 22.88
C ASP A 7 -19.62 -0.55 22.89
N GLN A 8 -20.11 -0.19 24.08
CA GLN A 8 -21.41 0.48 24.25
C GLN A 8 -21.37 1.97 23.93
N GLU A 9 -20.18 2.56 23.82
CA GLU A 9 -19.98 4.00 23.64
C GLU A 9 -19.28 4.36 22.32
N ARG A 10 -18.94 3.37 21.49
CA ARG A 10 -18.29 3.59 20.19
C ARG A 10 -19.01 2.84 19.09
N SER A 11 -19.36 3.56 18.03
CA SER A 11 -19.87 2.95 16.80
C SER A 11 -18.72 2.37 15.99
N LEU A 12 -19.03 1.49 15.03
CA LEU A 12 -18.02 0.98 14.11
C LEU A 12 -17.38 2.09 13.25
N MET A 13 -18.08 3.22 13.06
CA MET A 13 -17.54 4.41 12.39
C MET A 13 -16.32 4.99 13.12
N PHE A 14 -16.24 4.84 14.45
CA PHE A 14 -15.06 5.26 15.20
C PHE A 14 -13.80 4.53 14.74
N MET A 15 -13.89 3.21 14.55
CA MET A 15 -12.78 2.40 14.02
C MET A 15 -12.50 2.76 12.56
N GLN A 16 -13.54 2.89 11.74
CA GLN A 16 -13.37 3.16 10.31
C GLN A 16 -12.71 4.52 10.05
N TRP A 17 -13.04 5.54 10.84
CA TRP A 17 -12.40 6.86 10.77
C TRP A 17 -10.93 6.79 11.17
N GLY A 18 -10.59 6.00 12.19
CA GLY A 18 -9.20 5.78 12.59
C GLY A 18 -8.35 5.25 11.43
N GLN A 19 -8.83 4.23 10.72
CA GLN A 19 -8.14 3.70 9.53
C GLN A 19 -8.06 4.72 8.40
N LEU A 20 -9.15 5.45 8.13
CA LEU A 20 -9.16 6.45 7.06
C LEU A 20 -8.15 7.58 7.33
N LEU A 21 -8.05 8.02 8.59
CA LEU A 21 -7.11 9.07 9.00
C LEU A 21 -5.66 8.58 9.01
N ASP A 22 -5.41 7.34 9.44
CA ASP A 22 -4.09 6.69 9.36
C ASP A 22 -3.55 6.70 7.92
N HIS A 23 -4.42 6.39 6.96
CA HIS A 23 -4.10 6.45 5.52
C HIS A 23 -3.94 7.88 4.96
N ASP A 24 -4.11 8.93 5.77
CA ASP A 24 -3.78 10.33 5.43
C ASP A 24 -2.44 10.77 6.07
N LEU A 25 -1.82 9.92 6.88
CA LEU A 25 -0.66 10.29 7.69
C LEU A 25 0.58 9.47 7.33
N ASP A 26 0.42 8.16 7.17
CA ASP A 26 1.56 7.31 6.88
C ASP A 26 1.28 6.08 6.03
N PHE A 27 2.25 5.79 5.16
CA PHE A 27 2.37 4.51 4.46
C PHE A 27 3.82 4.09 4.40
N THR A 28 4.10 2.92 4.96
CA THR A 28 5.44 2.35 4.95
C THR A 28 5.56 1.32 3.82
N PRO A 29 6.22 1.64 2.69
CA PRO A 29 6.25 0.72 1.55
C PRO A 29 7.11 -0.52 1.83
N GLU A 30 6.68 -1.64 1.26
CA GLU A 30 7.40 -2.91 1.24
C GLU A 30 7.83 -3.25 -0.20
N PRO A 31 8.94 -3.99 -0.38
CA PRO A 31 9.36 -4.42 -1.71
C PRO A 31 8.33 -5.40 -2.28
N ALA A 32 7.88 -5.17 -3.52
CA ALA A 32 6.92 -6.07 -4.16
C ALA A 32 7.48 -7.50 -4.28
N ALA A 33 6.62 -8.51 -4.20
CA ALA A 33 7.02 -9.91 -4.33
C ALA A 33 7.81 -10.17 -5.63
N ARG A 34 7.48 -9.51 -6.74
CA ARG A 34 8.24 -9.58 -8.01
C ARG A 34 9.71 -9.13 -7.91
N ALA A 35 10.05 -8.31 -6.92
CA ALA A 35 11.44 -7.98 -6.62
C ALA A 35 12.25 -9.21 -6.18
N SER A 36 11.59 -10.33 -5.84
CA SER A 36 12.22 -11.63 -5.60
C SER A 36 13.03 -12.14 -6.78
N PHE A 37 12.72 -11.73 -8.02
CA PHE A 37 13.55 -12.08 -9.18
C PHE A 37 14.97 -11.49 -9.06
N VAL A 38 15.09 -10.37 -8.36
CA VAL A 38 16.36 -9.68 -8.09
C VAL A 38 17.00 -10.18 -6.78
N THR A 39 16.19 -10.46 -5.74
CA THR A 39 16.71 -10.82 -4.41
C THR A 39 16.83 -12.33 -4.16
N GLY A 40 16.29 -13.18 -5.04
CA GLY A 40 16.44 -14.64 -5.03
C GLY A 40 15.38 -15.41 -4.21
N VAL A 41 14.59 -14.76 -3.35
CA VAL A 41 13.56 -15.40 -2.51
C VAL A 41 12.25 -14.63 -2.59
N ASN A 42 11.14 -15.32 -2.86
CA ASN A 42 9.80 -14.75 -2.77
C ASN A 42 9.24 -14.98 -1.36
N CYS A 43 9.04 -13.91 -0.59
CA CYS A 43 8.59 -14.00 0.80
C CYS A 43 7.13 -14.45 0.96
N GLU A 44 6.31 -14.41 -0.10
CA GLU A 44 4.93 -14.93 -0.08
C GLU A 44 4.90 -16.46 -0.04
N THR A 45 5.94 -17.11 -0.57
CA THR A 45 5.97 -18.57 -0.76
C THR A 45 7.09 -19.27 0.00
N SER A 46 8.11 -18.53 0.43
CA SER A 46 9.29 -19.07 1.12
C SER A 46 9.33 -18.68 2.59
N CYS A 47 9.66 -19.66 3.44
CA CYS A 47 9.94 -19.45 4.87
C CYS A 47 11.43 -19.24 5.18
N VAL A 48 12.26 -19.05 4.16
CA VAL A 48 13.68 -18.74 4.33
C VAL A 48 13.82 -17.30 4.82
N GLN A 49 14.45 -17.13 5.98
CA GLN A 49 14.76 -15.81 6.53
C GLN A 49 16.01 -15.23 5.86
N GLN A 50 15.82 -14.58 4.71
CA GLN A 50 16.84 -13.84 3.96
C GLN A 50 16.24 -12.52 3.44
N PRO A 51 17.01 -11.43 3.34
CA PRO A 51 16.49 -10.15 2.85
C PRO A 51 15.78 -10.27 1.48
N PRO A 52 14.60 -9.64 1.31
CA PRO A 52 13.91 -8.74 2.25
C PRO A 52 12.97 -9.47 3.24
N CYS A 53 12.91 -10.80 3.22
CA CYS A 53 11.97 -11.60 4.03
C CYS A 53 12.34 -11.63 5.51
N PHE A 54 11.33 -11.53 6.37
CA PHE A 54 11.46 -11.77 7.81
C PHE A 54 10.25 -12.58 8.32
N PRO A 55 10.12 -13.84 7.87
CA PRO A 55 8.92 -14.65 8.10
C PRO A 55 8.71 -14.93 9.60
N LEU A 56 7.45 -14.87 10.04
CA LEU A 56 7.11 -15.22 11.42
C LEU A 56 7.08 -16.74 11.55
N LYS A 57 7.91 -17.27 12.46
CA LYS A 57 8.00 -18.70 12.74
C LYS A 57 6.78 -19.18 13.49
N ILE A 58 6.33 -20.39 13.18
CA ILE A 58 5.18 -21.00 13.83
C ILE A 58 5.59 -21.62 15.17
N PRO A 59 4.97 -21.23 16.29
CA PRO A 59 5.28 -21.81 17.59
C PRO A 59 4.85 -23.29 17.66
N PRO A 60 5.44 -24.09 18.57
CA PRO A 60 4.91 -25.42 18.86
C PRO A 60 3.46 -25.33 19.33
N ASN A 61 2.65 -26.31 18.91
CA ASN A 61 1.22 -26.41 19.26
C ASN A 61 0.37 -25.21 18.80
N ASP A 62 0.75 -24.53 17.72
CA ASP A 62 -0.09 -23.49 17.13
C ASP A 62 -1.49 -24.05 16.79
N PRO A 63 -2.58 -23.35 17.18
CA PRO A 63 -3.94 -23.85 17.03
C PRO A 63 -4.37 -23.97 15.56
N ARG A 64 -3.77 -23.21 14.65
CA ARG A 64 -4.14 -23.14 13.23
C ARG A 64 -3.11 -23.80 12.32
N ILE A 65 -1.83 -23.45 12.42
CA ILE A 65 -0.76 -23.98 11.55
C ILE A 65 -0.05 -25.12 12.25
N LYS A 66 -0.29 -26.36 11.80
CA LYS A 66 0.27 -27.56 12.46
C LYS A 66 1.71 -27.86 12.07
N ASN A 67 2.13 -27.43 10.88
CA ASN A 67 3.48 -27.66 10.40
C ASN A 67 4.42 -26.57 10.93
N GLN A 68 5.36 -26.93 11.79
CA GLN A 68 6.36 -25.97 12.32
C GLN A 68 7.39 -25.53 11.29
N ALA A 69 7.51 -26.22 10.15
CA ALA A 69 8.35 -25.78 9.04
C ALA A 69 7.67 -24.70 8.17
N ASP A 70 6.39 -24.45 8.40
CA ASP A 70 5.64 -23.37 7.76
C ASP A 70 5.94 -22.01 8.44
N CYS A 71 5.39 -20.93 7.90
CA CYS A 71 5.55 -19.58 8.40
C CYS A 71 4.39 -18.67 7.98
N ILE A 72 4.30 -17.50 8.61
CA ILE A 72 3.47 -16.41 8.09
C ILE A 72 4.38 -15.48 7.27
N PRO A 73 4.08 -15.26 5.98
CA PRO A 73 4.82 -14.33 5.12
C PRO A 73 4.93 -12.95 5.74
N PHE A 74 6.12 -12.35 5.65
CA PHE A 74 6.37 -11.00 6.12
C PHE A 74 7.57 -10.39 5.39
N PHE A 75 7.39 -9.18 4.87
CA PHE A 75 8.43 -8.42 4.20
C PHE A 75 8.93 -7.33 5.14
N ARG A 76 10.25 -7.09 5.14
CA ARG A 76 10.77 -5.91 5.82
C ARG A 76 10.45 -4.67 4.99
N SER A 77 9.90 -3.65 5.64
CA SER A 77 9.72 -2.30 5.09
C SER A 77 10.97 -1.79 4.39
N CYS A 78 10.82 -1.05 3.28
CA CYS A 78 11.93 -0.49 2.52
C CYS A 78 12.82 0.42 3.40
N PRO A 79 14.16 0.31 3.31
CA PRO A 79 15.06 1.23 3.99
C PRO A 79 15.06 2.60 3.30
N ALA A 80 15.06 3.69 4.09
CA ALA A 80 15.18 5.05 3.58
C ALA A 80 16.49 5.31 2.80
N CYS A 81 17.59 4.68 3.22
CA CYS A 81 18.87 4.72 2.51
C CYS A 81 19.33 3.30 2.17
N PRO A 82 18.98 2.77 0.99
CA PRO A 82 19.42 1.45 0.56
C PRO A 82 20.95 1.32 0.47
N GLY A 83 21.48 0.14 0.83
CA GLY A 83 22.91 -0.18 0.70
C GLY A 83 23.83 0.46 1.74
N SER A 84 23.34 1.40 2.56
CA SER A 84 24.12 1.96 3.67
C SER A 84 24.15 1.00 4.86
N ASN A 85 25.35 0.55 5.23
CA ASN A 85 25.60 -0.21 6.45
C ASN A 85 26.16 0.66 7.59
N ILE A 86 26.36 1.96 7.34
CA ILE A 86 26.95 2.92 8.29
C ILE A 86 25.86 3.74 8.99
N THR A 87 24.70 3.91 8.35
CA THR A 87 23.55 4.61 8.92
C THR A 87 22.64 3.65 9.67
N ILE A 88 22.03 4.12 10.75
CA ILE A 88 20.95 3.39 11.43
C ILE A 88 19.80 3.26 10.44
N ARG A 89 19.31 2.04 10.24
CA ARG A 89 18.20 1.77 9.32
C ARG A 89 16.95 2.52 9.79
N ASN A 90 16.41 3.37 8.92
CA ASN A 90 15.10 3.99 9.09
C ASN A 90 14.17 3.63 7.92
N GLN A 91 12.87 3.84 8.08
CA GLN A 91 11.83 3.56 7.08
C GLN A 91 11.42 4.84 6.34
N ILE A 92 10.67 4.67 5.26
CA ILE A 92 10.12 5.76 4.44
C ILE A 92 8.64 5.89 4.79
N ASN A 93 8.15 7.12 4.90
CA ASN A 93 6.75 7.42 4.74
C ASN A 93 6.53 7.87 3.28
N ALA A 94 5.66 7.18 2.54
CA ALA A 94 5.34 7.53 1.16
C ALA A 94 4.23 8.59 1.04
N LEU A 95 3.62 8.99 2.15
CA LEU A 95 2.58 10.01 2.20
C LEU A 95 3.10 11.35 2.69
N THR A 96 2.29 12.39 2.48
CA THR A 96 2.41 13.63 3.25
C THR A 96 2.08 13.34 4.72
N SER A 97 2.77 14.00 5.65
CA SER A 97 2.50 13.81 7.09
C SER A 97 1.35 14.67 7.62
N PHE A 98 0.78 15.52 6.77
CA PHE A 98 -0.23 16.49 7.17
C PHE A 98 -1.61 15.87 7.05
N VAL A 99 -2.57 16.32 7.87
CA VAL A 99 -3.98 15.99 7.65
C VAL A 99 -4.50 16.90 6.53
N ASP A 100 -4.22 16.51 5.28
CA ASP A 100 -4.48 17.29 4.07
C ASP A 100 -5.40 16.59 3.05
N ALA A 101 -5.95 15.44 3.44
CA ALA A 101 -6.76 14.57 2.60
C ALA A 101 -6.00 13.94 1.42
N SER A 102 -4.70 13.67 1.60
CA SER A 102 -3.84 12.94 0.69
C SER A 102 -4.44 11.59 0.29
N MET A 103 -5.15 10.89 1.20
CA MET A 103 -5.86 9.63 0.89
C MET A 103 -6.90 9.75 -0.23
N VAL A 104 -7.34 10.98 -0.54
CA VAL A 104 -8.25 11.31 -1.65
C VAL A 104 -7.51 11.90 -2.85
N TYR A 105 -6.49 12.72 -2.61
CA TYR A 105 -5.89 13.56 -3.65
C TYR A 105 -4.56 13.08 -4.21
N GLY A 106 -3.90 12.10 -3.60
CA GLY A 106 -2.56 11.69 -4.01
C GLY A 106 -1.47 12.39 -3.19
N SER A 107 -0.45 11.63 -2.76
CA SER A 107 0.82 12.18 -2.23
C SER A 107 1.90 12.40 -3.31
N GLU A 108 1.62 11.99 -4.56
CA GLU A 108 2.51 12.16 -5.71
C GLU A 108 1.79 12.83 -6.89
N GLU A 109 2.45 13.79 -7.55
CA GLU A 109 1.89 14.55 -8.68
C GLU A 109 1.34 13.70 -9.84
N PRO A 110 2.02 12.62 -10.30
CA PRO A 110 1.48 11.76 -11.34
C PRO A 110 0.15 11.10 -10.94
N LEU A 111 0.06 10.63 -9.69
CA LEU A 111 -1.15 10.00 -9.16
C LEU A 111 -2.26 11.03 -8.96
N ALA A 112 -1.94 12.18 -8.36
CA ALA A 112 -2.87 13.29 -8.17
C ALA A 112 -3.49 13.75 -9.50
N ARG A 113 -2.69 13.77 -10.58
CA ARG A 113 -3.20 14.05 -11.93
C ARG A 113 -4.10 12.94 -12.47
N ASN A 114 -3.75 11.66 -12.24
CA ASN A 114 -4.56 10.52 -12.67
C ASN A 114 -5.91 10.44 -11.94
N LEU A 115 -5.96 10.89 -10.69
CA LEU A 115 -7.18 10.98 -9.89
C LEU A 115 -8.12 12.12 -10.34
N ARG A 116 -7.66 13.05 -11.17
CA ARG A 116 -8.45 14.18 -11.67
C ARG A 116 -9.13 13.86 -12.99
N ASN A 117 -10.33 14.41 -13.17
CA ASN A 117 -10.97 14.45 -14.48
C ASN A 117 -10.35 15.57 -15.32
N MET A 118 -9.44 15.18 -16.22
CA MET A 118 -8.72 16.12 -17.09
C MET A 118 -9.45 16.44 -18.41
N SER A 119 -10.65 15.90 -18.62
CA SER A 119 -11.39 16.07 -19.87
C SER A 119 -12.15 17.40 -19.98
N ASN A 120 -12.23 18.18 -18.90
CA ASN A 120 -12.93 19.46 -18.85
C ASN A 120 -12.34 20.39 -17.77
N GLN A 121 -12.89 21.59 -17.64
CA GLN A 121 -12.44 22.63 -16.70
C GLN A 121 -13.28 22.70 -15.41
N LEU A 122 -13.94 21.61 -15.01
CA LEU A 122 -14.82 21.59 -13.83
C LEU A 122 -14.08 21.32 -12.52
N GLY A 123 -12.81 20.90 -12.57
CA GLY A 123 -12.01 20.60 -11.37
C GLY A 123 -12.49 19.36 -10.59
N LEU A 124 -13.16 18.42 -11.26
CA LEU A 124 -13.68 17.20 -10.64
C LEU A 124 -12.60 16.11 -10.54
N LEU A 125 -12.80 15.18 -9.61
CA LEU A 125 -12.08 13.91 -9.61
C LEU A 125 -12.62 12.95 -10.68
N ALA A 126 -11.78 12.03 -11.12
CA ALA A 126 -12.17 10.93 -11.97
C ALA A 126 -13.14 10.00 -11.22
N VAL A 127 -14.11 9.44 -11.94
CA VAL A 127 -15.13 8.54 -11.41
C VAL A 127 -15.22 7.30 -12.28
N ASN A 128 -15.80 6.23 -11.73
CA ASN A 128 -16.02 5.00 -12.47
C ASN A 128 -16.88 5.25 -13.71
N GLN A 129 -16.41 4.76 -14.86
CA GLN A 129 -17.12 4.90 -16.14
C GLN A 129 -18.01 3.69 -16.46
N ARG A 130 -17.92 2.60 -15.67
CA ARG A 130 -18.63 1.34 -15.91
C ARG A 130 -19.79 1.12 -14.96
N PHE A 131 -19.65 1.58 -13.72
CA PHE A 131 -20.63 1.35 -12.66
C PHE A 131 -20.97 2.63 -11.91
N GLN A 132 -22.18 2.70 -11.41
CA GLN A 132 -22.68 3.74 -10.53
C GLN A 132 -23.46 3.09 -9.40
N ASP A 133 -23.56 3.77 -8.27
CA ASP A 133 -24.41 3.37 -7.16
C ASP A 133 -25.67 4.25 -7.16
N ASN A 134 -26.77 3.73 -7.72
CA ASN A 134 -28.07 4.44 -7.76
C ASN A 134 -27.97 5.86 -8.34
N GLY A 135 -27.20 6.03 -9.43
CA GLY A 135 -26.95 7.32 -10.07
C GLY A 135 -25.87 8.17 -9.40
N ARG A 136 -25.18 7.66 -8.37
CA ARG A 136 -24.04 8.30 -7.70
C ARG A 136 -22.72 7.71 -8.19
N ALA A 137 -21.69 8.55 -8.15
CA ALA A 137 -20.35 8.17 -8.57
C ALA A 137 -19.75 7.11 -7.64
N LEU A 138 -19.05 6.14 -8.25
CA LEU A 138 -18.12 5.24 -7.57
C LEU A 138 -16.69 5.63 -7.93
N LEU A 139 -15.72 5.16 -7.13
CA LEU A 139 -14.30 5.35 -7.42
C LEU A 139 -13.93 4.69 -8.77
N PRO A 140 -13.01 5.29 -9.54
CA PRO A 140 -12.47 4.65 -10.74
C PRO A 140 -11.78 3.33 -10.39
N PHE A 141 -11.66 2.42 -11.35
CA PHE A 141 -10.86 1.20 -11.16
C PHE A 141 -9.38 1.50 -11.38
N ASP A 142 -8.54 0.85 -10.60
CA ASP A 142 -7.10 0.82 -10.82
C ASP A 142 -6.72 -0.26 -11.84
N ASN A 143 -5.48 -0.21 -12.32
CA ASN A 143 -4.90 -1.18 -13.25
C ASN A 143 -3.66 -1.83 -12.63
N LEU A 144 -3.90 -2.72 -11.67
CA LEU A 144 -2.86 -3.46 -10.96
C LEU A 144 -2.39 -4.67 -11.78
N HIS A 145 -1.08 -4.94 -11.77
CA HIS A 145 -0.51 -6.12 -12.43
C HIS A 145 -1.03 -7.42 -11.81
N ASP A 146 -0.98 -7.50 -10.48
CA ASP A 146 -1.49 -8.63 -9.68
C ASP A 146 -2.64 -8.11 -8.80
N ASP A 147 -3.80 -7.86 -9.42
CA ASP A 147 -4.98 -7.32 -8.73
C ASP A 147 -5.59 -8.34 -7.74
N PRO A 148 -5.53 -8.08 -6.41
CA PRO A 148 -6.06 -9.00 -5.41
C PRO A 148 -7.59 -9.01 -5.36
N CYS A 149 -8.27 -7.92 -5.76
CA CYS A 149 -9.72 -7.84 -5.77
C CYS A 149 -10.33 -8.83 -6.79
N LEU A 150 -9.67 -9.04 -7.92
CA LEU A 150 -10.07 -10.06 -8.90
C LEU A 150 -10.05 -11.50 -8.34
N LEU A 151 -9.26 -11.76 -7.29
CA LEU A 151 -9.17 -13.08 -6.66
C LEU A 151 -10.34 -13.38 -5.73
N THR A 152 -11.01 -12.35 -5.21
CA THR A 152 -12.13 -12.50 -4.26
C THR A 152 -13.36 -13.13 -4.92
N ASN A 153 -13.64 -12.79 -6.18
CA ASN A 153 -14.70 -13.38 -6.98
C ASN A 153 -14.30 -13.44 -8.46
N ARG A 154 -13.80 -14.60 -8.88
CA ARG A 154 -13.26 -14.86 -10.23
C ARG A 154 -14.29 -14.77 -11.36
N SER A 155 -15.58 -14.88 -11.03
CA SER A 155 -16.68 -14.74 -11.98
C SER A 155 -17.08 -13.27 -12.15
N ALA A 156 -17.14 -12.50 -11.06
CA ALA A 156 -17.51 -11.09 -11.11
C ALA A 156 -16.42 -10.20 -11.72
N ARG A 157 -15.15 -10.50 -11.46
CA ARG A 157 -13.97 -9.80 -12.01
C ARG A 157 -14.04 -8.28 -11.87
N ILE A 158 -14.30 -7.82 -10.64
CA ILE A 158 -14.28 -6.40 -10.27
C ILE A 158 -12.87 -6.04 -9.77
N PRO A 159 -12.11 -5.19 -10.49
CA PRO A 159 -10.78 -4.75 -10.06
C PRO A 159 -10.84 -3.91 -8.78
N CYS A 160 -9.68 -3.70 -8.17
CA CYS A 160 -9.55 -2.76 -7.07
C CYS A 160 -9.85 -1.33 -7.52
N PHE A 161 -10.27 -0.49 -6.57
CA PHE A 161 -10.50 0.93 -6.83
C PHE A 161 -9.19 1.71 -6.82
N LEU A 162 -9.11 2.70 -7.71
CA LEU A 162 -8.06 3.70 -7.72
C LEU A 162 -8.42 4.80 -6.72
N ALA A 163 -7.53 4.99 -5.76
CA ALA A 163 -7.44 6.10 -4.82
C ALA A 163 -5.95 6.45 -4.66
N ASP A 164 -5.56 7.19 -3.63
CA ASP A 164 -4.14 7.48 -3.36
C ASP A 164 -3.29 6.22 -3.12
N HIS A 165 -3.88 5.18 -2.55
CA HIS A 165 -3.09 4.05 -2.07
C HIS A 165 -2.86 2.93 -3.12
N HIS A 166 -1.87 3.15 -4.00
CA HIS A 166 -0.96 2.07 -4.43
C HIS A 166 0.35 2.59 -5.03
N LEU A 167 1.48 2.30 -4.35
CA LEU A 167 2.76 2.14 -5.05
C LEU A 167 2.86 0.67 -5.51
N PRO A 168 2.86 0.38 -6.81
CA PRO A 168 3.30 -0.93 -7.31
C PRO A 168 4.77 -1.06 -6.93
N GLY A 169 5.04 -1.82 -5.86
CA GLY A 169 6.26 -1.74 -5.05
C GLY A 169 7.50 -1.21 -5.75
N LEU A 170 8.10 -0.21 -5.09
CA LEU A 170 9.35 0.44 -5.48
C LEU A 170 10.32 -0.61 -6.07
N PRO A 171 10.93 -0.34 -7.25
CA PRO A 171 11.95 -1.23 -7.78
C PRO A 171 13.03 -1.44 -6.72
N ALA A 172 13.52 -2.69 -6.63
CA ALA A 172 14.64 -2.99 -5.75
C ALA A 172 15.78 -2.00 -6.05
N PRO A 173 16.37 -1.38 -5.02
CA PRO A 173 17.46 -0.44 -5.20
C PRO A 173 18.64 -1.20 -5.82
N GLY A 174 18.92 -0.94 -7.10
CA GLY A 174 19.94 -1.64 -7.87
C GLY A 174 19.68 -1.73 -9.37
N ALA A 175 18.46 -1.47 -9.84
CA ALA A 175 18.18 -1.36 -11.27
C ALA A 175 18.53 0.05 -11.78
N GLY A 176 19.83 0.30 -11.93
CA GLY A 176 20.42 1.30 -12.85
C GLY A 176 19.77 2.68 -12.91
N ALA A 177 20.10 3.55 -11.95
CA ALA A 177 20.15 4.99 -12.20
C ALA A 177 21.40 5.54 -11.49
N ASN A 178 22.50 5.62 -12.24
CA ASN A 178 23.57 6.55 -11.92
C ASN A 178 23.01 7.96 -12.19
N GLY A 179 22.35 8.52 -11.19
CA GLY A 179 21.80 9.86 -11.21
C GLY A 179 21.52 10.25 -9.78
N HIS A 180 22.33 11.16 -9.24
CA HIS A 180 21.95 11.92 -8.06
C HIS A 180 20.67 12.69 -8.41
N GLU A 181 19.53 12.20 -7.99
CA GLU A 181 18.31 13.00 -7.91
C GLU A 181 17.99 13.10 -6.42
N GLU A 182 18.52 14.16 -5.80
CA GLU A 182 17.96 14.67 -4.55
C GLU A 182 16.46 14.83 -4.79
N VAL A 183 15.63 14.17 -3.98
CA VAL A 183 14.21 14.52 -3.88
C VAL A 183 14.17 15.85 -3.14
N PRO A 184 14.00 17.00 -3.82
CA PRO A 184 13.89 18.24 -3.09
C PRO A 184 12.47 18.26 -2.54
N ALA A 185 12.33 18.39 -1.22
CA ALA A 185 11.08 18.80 -0.61
C ALA A 185 10.77 20.25 -1.04
N HIS A 186 10.36 20.44 -2.30
CA HIS A 186 9.83 21.70 -2.78
C HIS A 186 8.35 21.74 -2.43
N VAL A 187 8.06 22.34 -1.28
CA VAL A 187 6.75 22.89 -0.93
C VAL A 187 6.51 24.08 -1.86
N PRO A 188 5.56 24.05 -2.82
CA PRO A 188 5.11 25.27 -3.46
C PRO A 188 4.14 25.93 -2.48
N PHE A 189 4.60 26.99 -1.81
CA PHE A 189 3.69 27.99 -1.25
C PHE A 189 2.83 28.51 -2.41
N LEU A 190 1.54 28.22 -2.38
CA LEU A 190 0.56 28.94 -3.20
C LEU A 190 0.49 30.38 -2.69
N GLN A 191 0.92 31.32 -3.53
CA GLN A 191 0.63 32.75 -3.44
C GLN A 191 -0.39 33.09 -4.52
#